data_AF-A0A9E3KX10-F1
#
_entry.id   AF-A0A9E3KX10-F1
#
_cell.length_a   1.000
_cell.length_b   1.000
_cell.length_c   1.000
_cell.angle_alpha   90.00
_cell.angle_beta   90.00
_cell.angle_gamma   90.00
#
_symmetry.space_group_name_H-M   'P 1'
#
loop_
_entity.id
_entity.type
_entity.pdbx_description
1 polymer ?
#
loop_
_entity_poly.entity_id
_entity_poly.type
_entity_poly.pdbx_seq_one_letter_code
_entity_poly.pdbx_strand_id
1 'polypeptide(L)'
;MKFNSAVVLSVCMLVLTASSFRANEEVELTCVKKQMATQTCHYNFTIDGIRYRFIDNGCKGKKDDILKKAKDGKLALAKDWKIDCEVKKDGD
;
A
#
# COMPACT_ATOMS: atom_id res chain seq x y z
N MET A 1 -28.73 -42.08 13.90
CA MET A 1 -27.45 -41.39 14.15
C MET A 1 -27.72 -39.92 14.43
N LYS A 2 -27.47 -39.44 15.64
CA LYS A 2 -27.60 -38.01 15.99
C LYS A 2 -26.27 -37.35 15.64
N PHE A 3 -26.21 -36.61 14.54
CA PHE A 3 -25.04 -35.79 14.24
C PHE A 3 -25.02 -34.64 15.24
N ASN A 4 -24.05 -34.70 16.17
CA ASN A 4 -23.87 -33.70 17.22
C ASN A 4 -23.63 -32.33 16.58
N SER A 5 -24.64 -31.45 16.70
CA SER A 5 -24.63 -30.06 16.22
C SER A 5 -23.41 -29.24 16.71
N ALA A 6 -22.75 -29.70 17.78
CA ALA A 6 -21.54 -29.11 18.33
C ALA A 6 -20.31 -29.19 17.39
N VAL A 7 -20.22 -30.23 16.55
CA VAL A 7 -19.08 -30.40 15.64
C VAL A 7 -19.14 -29.39 14.49
N VAL A 8 -20.34 -29.09 14.00
CA VAL A 8 -20.56 -28.10 12.92
C VAL A 8 -20.23 -26.68 13.40
N LEU A 9 -20.59 -26.34 14.64
CA LEU A 9 -20.28 -25.05 15.25
C LEU A 9 -18.78 -24.84 15.51
N SER A 10 -18.05 -25.92 15.83
CA SER A 10 -16.61 -25.83 16.07
C SER A 10 -15.78 -25.56 14.81
N VAL A 11 -16.24 -26.03 13.64
CA VAL A 11 -15.55 -25.79 12.36
C VAL A 11 -15.74 -24.35 11.88
N CYS A 12 -16.90 -23.72 12.15
CA CYS A 12 -17.13 -22.31 11.79
C CYS A 12 -16.25 -21.33 12.57
N MET A 13 -15.90 -21.62 13.82
CA MET A 13 -15.02 -20.77 14.64
C MET A 13 -13.56 -20.77 14.19
N LEU A 14 -13.08 -21.84 13.56
CA LEU A 14 -11.70 -21.94 13.07
C LEU A 14 -11.46 -21.13 11.78
N VAL A 15 -12.51 -20.80 11.02
CA VAL A 15 -12.37 -19.98 9.80
C VAL A 15 -12.31 -18.48 10.14
N LEU A 16 -12.84 -18.06 11.29
CA LEU A 16 -12.87 -16.65 11.70
C LEU A 16 -11.56 -16.15 12.32
N THR A 17 -10.69 -17.03 12.80
CA THR A 17 -9.39 -16.65 13.40
C THR A 17 -8.27 -16.51 12.38
N ALA A 18 -8.45 -16.98 11.15
CA ALA A 18 -7.46 -16.79 10.08
C ALA A 18 -7.50 -15.38 9.46
N SER A 19 -8.59 -14.63 9.63
CA SER A 19 -8.77 -13.29 9.06
C SER A 19 -8.14 -12.14 9.85
N SER A 20 -7.54 -12.41 11.02
CA SER A 20 -6.92 -11.37 11.87
C SER A 20 -5.43 -11.14 11.61
N PHE A 21 -4.79 -11.90 10.72
CA PHE A 21 -3.50 -11.50 10.11
C PHE A 21 -3.74 -10.42 9.06
N ARG A 22 -4.29 -9.27 9.48
CA ARG A 22 -3.98 -8.02 8.78
C ARG A 22 -2.54 -7.73 9.16
N ALA A 23 -1.61 -8.23 8.36
CA ALA A 23 -0.29 -7.63 8.25
C ALA A 23 -0.52 -6.12 8.21
N ASN A 24 0.01 -5.43 9.21
CA ASN A 24 -0.02 -3.99 9.25
C ASN A 24 0.91 -3.57 8.11
N GLU A 25 0.40 -3.56 6.87
CA GLU A 25 1.19 -3.23 5.67
C GLU A 25 1.76 -1.84 5.92
N GLU A 26 3.05 -1.78 6.27
CA GLU A 26 3.69 -0.54 6.66
C GLU A 26 3.97 0.24 5.37
N VAL A 27 3.02 1.09 4.98
CA VAL A 27 3.16 1.94 3.80
C VAL A 27 3.96 3.18 4.17
N GLU A 28 5.20 3.22 3.69
CA GLU A 28 6.09 4.37 3.77
C GLU A 28 6.13 5.10 2.41
N LEU A 29 5.87 6.41 2.41
CA LEU A 29 6.10 7.24 1.22
C LEU A 29 7.56 7.65 1.17
N THR A 30 8.34 7.01 0.30
CA THR A 30 9.78 7.27 0.18
C THR A 30 10.08 8.62 -0.47
N CYS A 31 9.44 8.95 -1.60
CA CYS A 31 9.59 10.28 -2.20
C CYS A 31 8.48 10.63 -3.19
N VAL A 32 8.46 11.90 -3.58
CA VAL A 32 7.63 12.42 -4.68
C VAL A 32 8.53 13.14 -5.68
N LYS A 33 8.50 12.71 -6.94
CA LYS A 33 9.25 13.34 -8.04
C LYS A 33 8.30 13.90 -9.08
N LYS A 34 8.39 15.21 -9.30
CA LYS A 34 7.61 15.92 -10.31
C LYS A 34 8.38 16.00 -11.63
N GLN A 35 7.79 15.50 -12.70
CA GLN A 35 8.27 15.66 -14.06
C GLN A 35 7.50 16.80 -14.73
N MET A 36 8.11 17.99 -14.80
CA MET A 36 7.46 19.20 -15.31
C MET A 36 7.12 19.11 -16.80
N ALA A 37 7.94 18.43 -17.60
CA ALA A 37 7.74 18.29 -19.05
C ALA A 37 6.43 17.56 -19.41
N THR A 38 6.03 16.58 -18.61
CA THR A 38 4.80 15.79 -18.81
C THR A 38 3.71 16.11 -17.78
N GLN A 39 3.97 17.08 -16.89
CA GLN A 39 3.12 17.41 -15.75
C GLN A 39 2.74 16.19 -14.89
N THR A 40 3.67 15.25 -14.72
CA THR A 40 3.42 13.99 -14.02
C THR A 40 4.08 14.00 -12.65
N CYS A 41 3.39 13.52 -11.62
CA CYS A 41 3.95 13.32 -10.29
C CYS A 41 4.08 11.84 -9.99
N HIS A 42 5.30 11.39 -9.71
CA HIS A 42 5.62 10.01 -9.34
C HIS A 42 5.75 9.93 -7.83
N TYR A 43 4.93 9.11 -7.21
CA TYR A 43 4.96 8.82 -5.77
C TYR A 43 5.53 7.42 -5.60
N ASN A 44 6.66 7.31 -4.91
CA ASN A 44 7.30 6.04 -4.66
C ASN A 44 7.05 5.61 -3.22
N PHE A 45 6.58 4.38 -3.06
CA PHE A 45 6.24 3.79 -1.78
C PHE A 45 7.11 2.56 -1.52
N THR A 46 7.42 2.34 -0.25
CA THR A 46 7.87 1.05 0.25
C THR A 46 6.73 0.46 1.07
N ILE A 47 6.31 -0.75 0.71
CA ILE A 47 5.26 -1.50 1.40
C ILE A 47 5.82 -2.87 1.69
N ASP A 48 6.00 -3.20 2.97
CA ASP A 48 6.63 -4.44 3.44
C ASP A 48 7.99 -4.71 2.78
N GLY A 49 8.80 -3.67 2.63
CA GLY A 49 10.11 -3.73 1.97
C GLY A 49 10.06 -3.84 0.44
N ILE A 50 8.87 -3.93 -0.16
CA ILE A 50 8.68 -3.98 -1.62
C ILE A 50 8.46 -2.55 -2.16
N ARG A 51 9.14 -2.27 -3.25
CA ARG A 51 9.12 -0.98 -3.94
C ARG A 51 7.94 -0.88 -4.89
N TYR A 52 7.15 0.17 -4.73
CA TYR A 52 5.97 0.49 -5.53
C TYR A 52 6.00 1.94 -6.01
N ARG A 53 5.24 2.20 -7.08
CA ARG A 53 5.06 3.52 -7.65
C ARG A 53 3.61 3.79 -8.02
N PHE A 54 3.18 5.01 -7.74
CA PHE A 54 1.95 5.59 -8.26
C PHE A 54 2.27 6.79 -9.15
N ILE A 55 1.54 6.92 -10.26
CA ILE A 55 1.70 8.01 -11.23
C ILE A 55 0.43 8.86 -11.22
N ASP A 56 0.57 10.13 -10.85
CA ASP A 56 -0.50 11.13 -10.93
C ASP A 56 -0.29 12.03 -12.16
N ASN A 57 -1.12 11.81 -13.17
CA ASN A 57 -1.12 12.62 -14.38
C ASN A 57 -1.79 13.98 -14.10
N GLY A 58 -0.99 15.05 -14.15
CA GLY A 58 -1.41 16.41 -13.85
C GLY A 58 -1.14 16.85 -12.41
N CYS A 59 -0.51 16.01 -11.57
CA CYS A 59 -0.15 16.37 -10.19
C CYS A 59 -1.32 16.96 -9.38
N LYS A 60 -2.51 16.38 -9.54
CA LYS A 60 -3.76 16.89 -8.93
C LYS A 60 -3.91 16.45 -7.48
N GLY A 61 -3.26 15.35 -7.09
CA GLY A 61 -3.32 14.77 -5.75
C GLY A 61 -2.42 15.48 -4.76
N LYS A 62 -2.98 15.81 -3.58
CA LYS A 62 -2.16 16.21 -2.43
C LYS A 62 -1.39 15.01 -1.89
N LYS A 63 -0.17 15.25 -1.40
CA LYS A 63 0.72 14.21 -0.86
C LYS A 63 0.02 13.34 0.21
N ASP A 64 -0.65 13.98 1.17
CA ASP A 64 -1.30 13.27 2.29
C ASP A 64 -2.49 12.43 1.83
N ASP A 65 -3.27 12.92 0.87
CA ASP A 65 -4.40 12.18 0.30
C ASP A 65 -3.91 10.94 -0.47
N ILE A 66 -2.81 11.07 -1.19
CA ILE A 66 -2.18 9.98 -1.93
C ILE A 66 -1.60 8.95 -0.95
N LEU A 67 -0.89 9.37 0.10
CA LEU A 67 -0.41 8.46 1.14
C LEU A 67 -1.57 7.73 1.84
N LYS A 68 -2.65 8.43 2.17
CA LYS A 68 -3.85 7.81 2.75
C LYS A 68 -4.46 6.77 1.81
N LYS A 69 -4.59 7.08 0.52
CA LYS A 69 -5.11 6.12 -0.47
C LYS A 69 -4.19 4.92 -0.65
N ALA A 70 -2.87 5.09 -0.52
CA ALA A 70 -1.91 3.99 -0.54
C ALA A 70 -2.11 3.06 0.66
N LYS A 71 -2.21 3.62 1.88
CA LYS A 71 -2.53 2.88 3.12
C LYS A 71 -3.87 2.17 3.07
N ASP A 72 -4.86 2.78 2.43
CA ASP A 72 -6.19 2.20 2.25
C ASP A 72 -6.23 1.11 1.14
N GLY A 73 -5.13 0.86 0.42
CA GLY A 73 -5.10 -0.05 -0.74
C GLY A 73 -5.90 0.44 -1.94
N LYS A 74 -6.18 1.75 -2.04
CA LYS A 74 -7.03 2.38 -3.07
C LYS A 74 -6.26 2.93 -4.27
N LEU A 75 -4.94 2.78 -4.30
CA LEU A 75 -4.11 3.17 -5.44
C LEU A 75 -3.74 1.95 -6.28
N ALA A 76 -3.80 2.11 -7.61
CA ALA A 76 -3.18 1.16 -8.51
C ALA A 76 -1.65 1.38 -8.48
N LEU A 77 -0.97 0.60 -7.64
CA LEU A 77 0.48 0.65 -7.47
C LEU A 77 1.16 -0.26 -8.49
N ALA A 78 2.16 0.27 -9.18
CA ALA A 78 3.02 -0.49 -10.07
C ALA A 78 4.33 -0.87 -9.37
N LYS A 79 4.80 -2.10 -9.55
CA LYS A 79 6.06 -2.60 -8.96
C LYS A 79 7.31 -2.06 -9.66
N ASP A 80 7.16 -1.42 -10.82
CA ASP A 80 8.26 -0.87 -11.60
C ASP A 80 8.63 0.55 -11.13
N TRP A 81 9.43 0.63 -10.08
CA TRP A 81 10.04 1.87 -9.62
C TRP A 81 11.06 2.36 -10.68
N LYS A 82 10.62 3.14 -11.66
CA LYS A 82 11.49 3.63 -12.76
C LYS A 82 12.28 4.89 -12.43
N ILE A 83 11.90 5.60 -11.37
CA ILE A 83 12.53 6.88 -11.02
C ILE A 83 13.13 6.75 -9.64
N ASP A 84 14.45 6.57 -9.58
CA ASP A 84 15.15 6.56 -8.30
C ASP A 84 14.96 7.88 -7.56
N CYS A 85 14.68 7.74 -6.26
CA CYS A 85 14.75 8.83 -5.31
C CYS A 85 16.22 8.93 -4.92
N GLU A 86 16.90 10.02 -5.28
CA GLU A 86 18.10 10.39 -4.55
C GLU A 86 17.66 10.61 -3.11
N VAL A 87 18.07 9.73 -2.21
CA VAL A 87 17.96 9.97 -0.79
C VAL A 87 18.80 11.21 -0.55
N LYS A 88 18.17 12.37 -0.46
CA LYS A 88 18.87 13.55 0.03
C LYS A 88 19.32 13.14 1.43
N LYS A 89 20.62 12.92 1.61
CA LYS A 89 21.23 12.99 2.92
C LYS A 89 20.85 14.38 3.42
N ASP A 90 20.01 14.42 4.44
CA ASP A 90 19.71 15.63 5.18
C ASP A 90 21.06 16.32 5.48
N GLY A 91 21.21 17.49 4.90
CA GLY A 91 22.35 18.37 5.06
C GLY A 91 21.77 19.75 5.25
N ASP A 92 21.25 19.99 6.44
CA ASP A 92 21.29 21.27 7.16
C ASP A 92 21.07 21.03 8.65
#